data_AF-A0A4P9XEC1-F1
#
_entry.id   AF-A0A4P9XEC1-F1
#
_cell.length_a   1.000
_cell.length_b   1.000
_cell.length_c   1.000
_cell.angle_alpha   90.00
_cell.angle_beta   90.00
_cell.angle_gamma   90.00
#
_symmetry.space_group_name_H-M   'P 1'
#
loop_
_entity.id
_entity.type
_entity.pdbx_description
1 polymer ?
#
loop_
_entity_poly.entity_id
_entity_poly.type
_entity_poly.pdbx_seq_one_letter_code
_entity_poly.pdbx_strand_id
1 'polypeptide(L)'
;IISVLTWEVPSRTLTALVAYITLCLYPALLCVLPQMVMISLIVHNYYNRTKSRYVKKSPSSLYKHDAKKYAQNLHFLQNSMGDYAALYLKVRKDAEVLAWSDEARTLQLLKLCVGSMFGTLLVLRWVPFNYIALSGGLVLFFQNTAFYQALCATVPSAVAATMRSTLDDVRDALARAHAAAQAGGSNAGQATDIVVSLYENQRWWAGLGWLPHL
;
A
#
# COMPACT_ATOMS: atom_id res chain seq x y z
N ILE A 1 -10.30 -6.99 11.70
CA ILE A 1 -9.88 -6.26 10.48
C ILE A 1 -10.88 -5.17 10.14
N ILE A 2 -12.18 -5.51 9.97
CA ILE A 2 -13.23 -4.51 9.68
C ILE A 2 -13.29 -3.40 10.74
N SER A 3 -13.28 -3.72 12.03
CA SER A 3 -13.23 -2.73 13.13
C SER A 3 -12.04 -1.76 13.08
N VAL A 4 -10.92 -2.19 12.49
CA VAL A 4 -9.73 -1.34 12.32
C VAL A 4 -9.94 -0.37 11.16
N LEU A 5 -10.57 -0.84 10.08
CA LEU A 5 -10.94 -0.02 8.92
C LEU A 5 -12.05 0.99 9.22
N THR A 6 -12.95 0.69 10.15
CA THR A 6 -14.09 1.57 10.51
C THR A 6 -13.76 2.53 11.64
N TRP A 7 -12.50 2.61 12.08
CA TRP A 7 -12.06 3.52 13.15
C TRP A 7 -12.80 3.33 14.50
N GLU A 8 -13.29 2.12 14.78
CA GLU A 8 -14.06 1.83 16.01
C GLU A 8 -13.22 2.02 17.28
N VAL A 9 -11.92 1.69 17.21
CA VAL A 9 -10.96 1.92 18.29
C VAL A 9 -9.75 2.68 17.73
N PRO A 10 -9.66 4.02 17.93
CA PRO A 10 -8.67 4.85 17.23
C PRO A 10 -7.23 4.49 17.58
N SER A 11 -6.96 4.05 18.81
CA SER A 11 -5.62 3.65 19.24
C SER A 11 -5.10 2.44 18.45
N ARG A 12 -5.94 1.43 18.23
CA ARG A 12 -5.59 0.22 17.44
C ARG A 12 -5.45 0.54 15.95
N THR A 13 -6.29 1.41 15.41
CA THR A 13 -6.19 1.86 14.02
C THR A 13 -4.92 2.66 13.78
N LEU A 14 -4.54 3.55 14.71
CA LEU A 14 -3.26 4.27 14.63
C LEU A 14 -2.06 3.33 14.72
N THR A 15 -2.10 2.31 15.58
CA THR A 15 -1.00 1.32 15.64
C THR A 15 -0.88 0.54 14.33
N ALA A 16 -2.01 0.12 13.75
CA ALA A 16 -2.05 -0.56 12.46
C ALA A 16 -1.58 0.34 11.31
N LEU A 17 -1.94 1.64 11.33
CA LEU A 17 -1.49 2.64 10.36
C LEU A 17 0.02 2.84 10.44
N VAL A 18 0.58 3.01 11.64
CA VAL A 18 2.03 3.16 11.83
C VAL A 18 2.76 1.89 11.38
N ALA A 19 2.27 0.70 11.74
CA ALA A 19 2.84 -0.57 11.30
C ALA A 19 2.77 -0.75 9.77
N TYR A 20 1.69 -0.27 9.14
CA TYR A 20 1.55 -0.28 7.69
C TYR A 20 2.53 0.70 7.02
N ILE A 21 2.66 1.92 7.54
CA ILE A 21 3.59 2.92 7.02
C ILE A 21 5.03 2.42 7.12
N THR A 22 5.42 1.82 8.24
CA THR A 22 6.77 1.25 8.39
C THR A 22 7.02 0.09 7.43
N LEU A 23 6.01 -0.76 7.18
CA LEU A 23 6.08 -1.84 6.20
C LEU A 23 6.18 -1.31 4.75
N CYS A 24 5.47 -0.22 4.43
CA CYS A 24 5.53 0.45 3.14
C CYS A 24 6.79 1.29 2.93
N LEU A 25 7.56 1.60 3.98
CA LEU A 25 8.84 2.30 3.85
C LEU A 25 9.93 1.42 3.21
N TYR A 26 9.80 0.09 3.35
CA TYR A 26 10.76 -0.90 2.85
C TYR A 26 10.08 -2.04 2.06
N PRO A 27 9.35 -1.74 0.96
CA PRO A 27 8.69 -2.78 0.16
C PRO A 27 9.72 -3.71 -0.51
N ALA A 28 10.93 -3.21 -0.73
CA ALA A 28 12.05 -4.01 -1.21
C ALA A 28 12.35 -5.19 -0.28
N LEU A 29 12.31 -4.99 1.03
CA LEU A 29 12.53 -6.07 2.00
C LEU A 29 11.45 -7.14 1.83
N LEU A 30 10.19 -6.75 1.72
CA LEU A 30 9.06 -7.68 1.62
C LEU A 30 9.09 -8.52 0.34
N CYS A 31 9.47 -7.92 -0.81
CA CYS A 31 9.58 -8.63 -2.07
C CYS A 31 10.84 -9.52 -2.17
N VAL A 32 11.96 -9.10 -1.57
CA VAL A 32 13.24 -9.82 -1.65
C VAL A 32 13.35 -10.93 -0.60
N LEU A 33 12.66 -10.81 0.54
CA LEU A 33 12.70 -11.79 1.64
C LEU A 33 12.38 -13.23 1.20
N PRO A 34 11.30 -13.53 0.45
CA PRO A 34 11.03 -14.91 0.03
C PRO A 34 12.14 -15.49 -0.87
N GLN A 35 12.74 -14.65 -1.73
CA GLN A 35 13.85 -15.05 -2.59
C GLN A 35 15.11 -15.36 -1.77
N MET A 36 15.41 -14.52 -0.77
CA MET A 36 16.53 -14.73 0.16
C MET A 36 16.35 -15.99 1.00
N VAL A 37 15.13 -16.26 1.49
CA VAL A 37 14.83 -17.49 2.23
C VAL A 37 15.07 -18.72 1.34
N MET A 38 14.57 -18.72 0.11
CA MET A 38 14.78 -19.83 -0.83
C MET A 38 16.27 -20.08 -1.12
N ILE A 39 17.04 -19.02 -1.42
CA ILE A 39 18.49 -19.14 -1.65
C ILE A 39 19.18 -19.68 -0.40
N SER A 40 18.84 -19.16 0.79
CA SER A 40 19.44 -19.60 2.06
C SER A 40 19.16 -21.08 2.34
N LEU A 41 17.95 -21.58 2.05
CA LEU A 41 17.60 -22.98 2.20
C LEU A 41 18.39 -23.87 1.24
N ILE A 42 18.52 -23.47 -0.02
CA ILE A 42 19.29 -24.22 -1.03
C ILE A 42 20.77 -24.32 -0.64
N VAL A 43 21.36 -23.21 -0.20
CA VAL A 43 22.76 -23.16 0.26
C VAL A 43 22.96 -23.95 1.55
N HIS A 44 22.05 -23.83 2.51
CA HIS A 44 22.09 -24.58 3.75
C HIS A 44 22.00 -26.10 3.51
N ASN A 45 21.11 -26.52 2.61
CA ASN A 45 20.98 -27.93 2.21
C ASN A 45 22.22 -28.43 1.49
N TYR A 46 22.85 -27.61 0.64
CA TYR A 46 24.12 -27.93 0.00
C TYR A 46 25.22 -28.18 1.06
N TYR A 47 25.36 -27.25 2.01
CA TYR A 47 26.35 -27.35 3.08
C TYR A 47 26.13 -28.61 3.95
N ASN A 48 24.88 -28.88 4.35
CA ASN A 48 24.54 -30.05 5.15
C ASN A 48 24.80 -31.37 4.40
N ARG A 49 24.55 -31.42 3.09
CA ARG A 49 24.89 -32.58 2.24
C ARG A 49 26.39 -32.82 2.24
N THR A 50 27.19 -31.77 2.05
CA THR A 50 28.65 -31.87 2.03
C THR A 50 29.16 -32.34 3.38
N LYS A 51 28.71 -31.72 4.48
CA LYS A 51 29.06 -32.12 5.85
C LYS A 51 28.71 -33.59 6.15
N SER A 52 27.54 -34.05 5.74
CA SER A 52 27.08 -35.43 5.99
C SER A 52 27.87 -36.48 5.22
N ARG A 53 28.53 -36.11 4.11
CA ARG A 53 29.45 -37.01 3.38
C ARG A 53 30.78 -37.21 4.10
N TYR A 54 31.21 -36.25 4.91
CA TYR A 54 32.46 -36.32 5.68
C TYR A 54 32.27 -36.89 7.09
N VAL A 55 31.10 -36.69 7.71
CA VAL A 55 30.82 -37.19 9.06
C VAL A 55 30.26 -38.61 8.98
N LYS A 56 31.12 -39.61 9.21
CA LYS A 56 30.73 -41.02 9.39
C LYS A 56 29.81 -41.10 10.61
N LYS A 57 28.54 -41.47 10.40
CA LYS A 57 27.53 -41.58 11.47
C LYS A 57 27.95 -42.66 12.47
N SER A 58 28.30 -42.26 13.69
CA SER A 58 28.54 -43.19 14.80
C SER A 58 27.22 -43.88 15.17
N PRO A 59 27.19 -45.21 15.40
CA PRO A 59 25.99 -45.90 15.82
C PRO A 59 25.51 -45.36 17.17
N SER A 60 24.25 -44.91 17.20
CA SER A 60 23.60 -44.37 18.40
C SER A 60 23.48 -45.44 19.47
N SER A 61 23.94 -45.11 20.68
CA SER A 61 23.86 -45.97 21.86
C SER A 61 22.41 -46.30 22.23
N LEU A 62 22.17 -47.58 22.50
CA LEU A 62 20.89 -48.14 22.91
C LEU A 62 20.45 -47.56 24.28
N TYR A 63 19.44 -46.68 24.28
CA TYR A 63 18.87 -46.16 25.52
C TYR A 63 17.92 -47.18 26.17
N LYS A 64 18.13 -47.49 27.46
CA LYS A 64 17.18 -48.26 28.27
C LYS A 64 15.91 -47.43 28.51
N HIS A 65 14.80 -47.80 27.88
CA HIS A 65 13.50 -47.17 28.09
C HIS A 65 12.64 -47.93 29.10
N ASP A 66 11.93 -47.17 29.93
CA ASP A 66 10.93 -47.63 30.90
C ASP A 66 9.69 -48.20 30.18
N ALA A 67 9.35 -49.46 30.46
CA ALA A 67 8.42 -50.27 29.66
C ALA A 67 6.99 -49.70 29.59
N LYS A 68 6.53 -49.03 30.67
CA LYS A 68 5.18 -48.46 30.73
C LYS A 68 5.04 -47.20 29.88
N LYS A 69 6.07 -46.36 29.87
CA LYS A 69 6.15 -45.19 28.98
C LYS A 69 6.39 -45.61 27.53
N TYR A 70 7.12 -46.70 27.31
CA TYR A 70 7.34 -47.27 25.98
C TYR A 70 6.03 -47.73 25.34
N ALA A 71 5.15 -48.42 26.08
CA ALA A 71 3.86 -48.88 25.57
C ALA A 71 2.92 -47.73 25.17
N GLN A 72 2.85 -46.67 25.99
CA GLN A 72 2.06 -45.47 25.66
C GLN A 72 2.61 -44.73 24.42
N ASN A 73 3.95 -44.62 24.32
CA ASN A 73 4.59 -44.06 23.14
C ASN A 73 4.36 -44.91 21.90
N LEU A 74 4.24 -46.23 22.03
CA LEU A 74 3.98 -47.14 20.91
C LEU A 74 2.58 -46.92 20.32
N HIS A 75 1.56 -46.75 21.17
CA HIS A 75 0.19 -46.49 20.73
C HIS A 75 0.05 -45.11 20.09
N PHE A 76 0.74 -44.09 20.63
CA PHE A 76 0.84 -42.78 19.99
C PHE A 76 1.54 -42.87 18.63
N LEU A 77 2.66 -43.60 18.54
CA LEU A 77 3.36 -43.83 17.27
C LEU A 77 2.47 -44.51 16.23
N GLN A 78 1.66 -45.50 16.63
CA GLN A 78 0.76 -46.22 15.73
C GLN A 78 -0.34 -45.29 15.18
N ASN A 79 -0.96 -44.50 16.05
CA ASN A 79 -2.04 -43.59 15.63
C ASN A 79 -1.51 -42.44 14.78
N SER A 80 -0.29 -41.96 15.03
CA SER A 80 0.29 -40.86 14.26
C SER A 80 1.11 -41.35 13.06
N MET A 81 1.29 -42.66 12.86
CA MET A 81 2.13 -43.19 11.77
C MET A 81 1.61 -42.77 10.40
N GLY A 82 0.29 -42.83 10.19
CA GLY A 82 -0.33 -42.43 8.93
C GLY A 82 -0.12 -40.96 8.61
N ASP A 83 -0.39 -40.09 9.58
CA ASP A 83 -0.27 -38.64 9.43
C ASP A 83 1.19 -38.21 9.24
N TYR A 84 2.11 -38.77 10.03
CA TYR A 84 3.54 -38.50 9.87
C TYR A 84 4.09 -39.07 8.56
N ALA A 85 3.65 -40.26 8.13
CA ALA A 85 4.09 -40.83 6.85
C ALA A 85 3.57 -40.01 5.66
N ALA A 86 2.32 -39.58 5.69
CA ALA A 86 1.74 -38.72 4.65
C ALA A 86 2.42 -37.34 4.61
N LEU A 87 2.60 -36.71 5.78
CA LEU A 87 3.30 -35.43 5.90
C LEU A 87 4.77 -35.58 5.46
N TYR A 88 5.44 -36.65 5.87
CA TYR A 88 6.82 -36.94 5.48
C TYR A 88 6.94 -37.16 3.98
N LEU A 89 6.05 -37.93 3.34
CA LEU A 89 6.07 -38.12 1.89
C LEU A 89 5.84 -36.80 1.15
N LYS A 90 4.92 -35.95 1.63
CA LYS A 90 4.68 -34.63 1.05
C LYS A 90 5.91 -33.72 1.18
N VAL A 91 6.44 -33.58 2.40
CA VAL A 91 7.64 -32.80 2.67
C VAL A 91 8.85 -33.37 1.94
N ARG A 92 8.98 -34.69 1.82
CA ARG A 92 10.08 -35.34 1.11
C ARG A 92 10.00 -35.12 -0.38
N LYS A 93 8.81 -35.20 -0.99
CA LYS A 93 8.63 -34.90 -2.42
C LYS A 93 9.00 -33.45 -2.72
N ASP A 94 8.58 -32.51 -1.87
CA ASP A 94 8.92 -31.09 -2.01
C ASP A 94 10.42 -30.84 -1.70
N ALA A 95 10.96 -31.53 -0.69
CA ALA A 95 12.36 -31.45 -0.32
C ALA A 95 13.27 -32.10 -1.36
N GLU A 96 12.84 -33.13 -2.11
CA GLU A 96 13.63 -33.76 -3.17
C GLU A 96 13.97 -32.78 -4.29
N VAL A 97 13.10 -31.80 -4.54
CA VAL A 97 13.35 -30.67 -5.45
C VAL A 97 14.42 -29.73 -4.91
N LEU A 98 14.47 -29.53 -3.58
CA LEU A 98 15.48 -28.71 -2.88
C LEU A 98 16.74 -29.47 -2.46
N ALA A 99 16.75 -30.80 -2.49
CA ALA A 99 17.77 -31.65 -1.88
C ALA A 99 19.00 -31.90 -2.77
N TRP A 100 19.18 -31.12 -3.84
CA TRP A 100 20.26 -31.33 -4.81
C TRP A 100 20.31 -32.77 -5.35
N SER A 101 19.15 -33.44 -5.44
CA SER A 101 19.05 -34.81 -5.98
C SER A 101 19.32 -34.80 -7.49
N ASP A 102 18.79 -33.79 -8.19
CA ASP A 102 19.07 -33.45 -9.58
C ASP A 102 19.81 -32.11 -9.63
N GLU A 103 21.14 -32.18 -9.76
CA GLU A 103 22.04 -31.04 -9.72
C GLU A 103 21.72 -30.01 -10.82
N ALA A 104 21.31 -30.49 -12.01
CA ALA A 104 20.97 -29.61 -13.12
C ALA A 104 19.73 -28.76 -12.80
N ARG A 105 18.67 -29.37 -12.26
CA ARG A 105 17.43 -28.67 -11.91
C ARG A 105 17.60 -27.72 -10.73
N THR A 106 18.25 -28.15 -9.66
CA THR A 106 18.47 -27.27 -8.49
C THR A 106 19.34 -26.08 -8.84
N LEU A 107 20.33 -26.25 -9.72
CA LEU A 107 21.19 -25.15 -10.20
C LEU A 107 20.45 -24.20 -11.15
N GLN A 108 19.57 -24.71 -12.02
CA GLN A 108 18.67 -23.86 -12.80
C GLN A 108 17.73 -23.05 -11.91
N LEU A 109 17.16 -23.67 -10.88
CA LEU A 109 16.28 -23.00 -9.93
C LEU A 109 17.02 -21.93 -9.11
N LEU A 110 18.26 -22.20 -8.72
CA LEU A 110 19.13 -21.21 -8.07
C LEU A 110 19.43 -20.03 -9.00
N LYS A 111 19.82 -20.29 -10.26
CA LYS A 111 20.03 -19.24 -11.28
C LYS A 111 18.78 -18.40 -11.52
N LEU A 112 17.62 -19.04 -11.59
CA LEU A 112 16.33 -18.37 -11.75
C LEU A 112 15.99 -17.54 -10.51
N CYS A 113 16.23 -18.05 -9.30
CA CYS A 113 16.04 -17.28 -8.06
C CYS A 113 16.93 -16.04 -8.03
N VAL A 114 18.24 -16.21 -8.28
CA VAL A 114 19.20 -15.08 -8.32
C VAL A 114 18.82 -14.09 -9.42
N GLY A 115 18.51 -14.57 -10.63
CA GLY A 115 18.05 -13.72 -11.73
C GLY A 115 16.76 -12.96 -11.39
N SER A 116 15.80 -13.64 -10.75
CA SER A 116 14.55 -13.02 -10.30
C SER A 116 14.78 -11.97 -9.20
N MET A 117 15.80 -12.15 -8.36
CA MET A 117 16.18 -11.19 -7.33
C MET A 117 16.78 -9.92 -7.95
N PHE A 118 17.62 -10.04 -8.97
CA PHE A 118 18.08 -8.88 -9.73
C PHE A 118 16.93 -8.20 -10.49
N GLY A 119 16.02 -8.99 -11.07
CA GLY A 119 14.83 -8.48 -11.74
C GLY A 119 13.93 -7.68 -10.79
N THR A 120 13.64 -8.20 -9.59
CA THR A 120 12.83 -7.48 -8.59
C THR A 120 13.51 -6.20 -8.13
N LEU A 121 14.84 -6.20 -7.92
CA LEU A 121 15.59 -4.98 -7.58
C LEU A 121 15.56 -3.93 -8.69
N LEU A 122 15.65 -4.32 -9.96
CA LEU A 122 15.53 -3.41 -11.10
C LEU A 122 14.13 -2.81 -11.20
N VAL A 123 13.09 -3.64 -11.06
CA VAL A 123 11.70 -3.18 -11.05
C VAL A 123 11.45 -2.21 -9.90
N LEU A 124 11.93 -2.52 -8.69
CA LEU A 124 11.84 -1.64 -7.52
C LEU A 124 12.60 -0.31 -7.69
N ARG A 125 13.66 -0.31 -8.52
CA ARG A 125 14.42 0.91 -8.85
C ARG A 125 13.68 1.81 -9.82
N TRP A 126 12.90 1.23 -10.74
CA TRP A 126 12.13 1.95 -11.76
C TRP A 126 10.76 2.40 -11.25
N VAL A 127 10.08 1.53 -10.52
CA VAL A 127 8.74 1.79 -9.99
C VAL A 127 8.88 2.23 -8.54
N PRO A 128 8.46 3.46 -8.18
CA PRO A 128 8.51 3.92 -6.80
C PRO A 128 7.36 3.31 -5.97
N PHE A 129 7.46 1.99 -5.72
CA PHE A 129 6.47 1.21 -4.99
C PHE A 129 6.14 1.78 -3.60
N ASN A 130 7.10 2.46 -2.96
CA ASN A 130 6.93 3.13 -1.68
C ASN A 130 5.73 4.08 -1.71
N TYR A 131 5.62 4.93 -2.74
CA TYR A 131 4.56 5.92 -2.83
C TYR A 131 3.23 5.30 -3.25
N ILE A 132 3.24 4.30 -4.13
CA ILE A 132 2.02 3.62 -4.59
C ILE A 132 1.37 2.85 -3.43
N ALA A 133 2.17 2.09 -2.67
CA ALA A 133 1.65 1.36 -1.52
C ALA A 133 1.19 2.32 -0.42
N LEU A 134 1.98 3.34 -0.10
CA LEU A 134 1.64 4.32 0.93
C LEU A 134 0.36 5.10 0.59
N SER A 135 0.24 5.59 -0.64
CA SER A 135 -0.98 6.29 -1.09
C SER A 135 -2.19 5.37 -1.11
N GLY A 136 -2.07 4.14 -1.63
CA GLY A 136 -3.16 3.17 -1.68
C GLY A 136 -3.70 2.81 -0.29
N GLY A 137 -2.81 2.54 0.66
CA GLY A 137 -3.22 2.23 2.03
C GLY A 137 -3.83 3.44 2.75
N LEU A 138 -3.22 4.63 2.62
CA LEU A 138 -3.77 5.84 3.23
C LEU A 138 -5.17 6.16 2.70
N VAL A 139 -5.39 6.04 1.39
CA VAL A 139 -6.72 6.26 0.79
C VAL A 139 -7.74 5.29 1.40
N LEU A 140 -7.41 4.02 1.58
CA LEU A 140 -8.31 3.05 2.21
C LEU A 140 -8.65 3.41 3.67
N PHE A 141 -7.69 3.90 4.45
CA PHE A 141 -7.93 4.35 5.82
C PHE A 141 -8.72 5.66 5.89
N PHE A 142 -8.47 6.59 4.96
CA PHE A 142 -9.16 7.88 4.90
C PHE A 142 -10.58 7.75 4.36
N GLN A 143 -10.84 6.83 3.42
CA GLN A 143 -12.17 6.64 2.82
C GLN A 143 -13.27 6.40 3.87
N ASN A 144 -12.94 5.70 4.95
CA ASN A 144 -13.86 5.41 6.04
C ASN A 144 -13.89 6.47 7.15
N THR A 145 -13.11 7.54 7.03
CA THR A 145 -13.12 8.62 8.03
C THR A 145 -14.33 9.53 7.81
N ALA A 146 -15.07 9.84 8.88
CA ALA A 146 -16.25 10.71 8.81
C ALA A 146 -15.96 12.08 8.16
N PHE A 147 -14.76 12.62 8.38
CA PHE A 147 -14.28 13.83 7.72
C PHE A 147 -14.21 13.69 6.20
N TYR A 148 -13.64 12.59 5.68
CA TYR A 148 -13.54 12.35 4.25
C TYR A 148 -14.93 12.17 3.62
N GLN A 149 -15.82 11.45 4.29
CA GLN A 149 -17.21 11.29 3.83
C GLN A 149 -17.96 12.63 3.80
N ALA A 150 -17.79 13.47 4.83
CA ALA A 150 -18.36 14.82 4.87
C ALA A 150 -17.77 15.71 3.77
N LEU A 151 -16.48 15.60 3.50
CA LEU A 151 -15.79 16.37 2.45
C LEU A 151 -16.25 15.92 1.05
N CYS A 152 -16.36 14.62 0.81
CA CYS A 152 -16.94 14.09 -0.43
C CYS A 152 -18.41 14.45 -0.63
N ALA A 153 -19.18 14.66 0.44
CA ALA A 153 -20.58 15.09 0.32
C ALA A 153 -20.71 16.61 0.06
N THR A 154 -19.84 17.41 0.68
CA THR A 154 -19.94 18.89 0.66
C THR A 154 -19.17 19.55 -0.48
N VAL A 155 -18.00 19.02 -0.85
CA VAL A 155 -17.16 19.63 -1.88
C VAL A 155 -17.81 19.61 -3.27
N PRO A 156 -18.41 18.50 -3.77
CA PRO A 156 -19.03 18.51 -5.09
C PRO A 156 -20.18 19.50 -5.20
N SER A 157 -20.99 19.66 -4.14
CA SER A 157 -22.11 20.60 -4.13
C SER A 157 -21.65 22.05 -4.04
N ALA A 158 -20.63 22.34 -3.23
CA ALA A 158 -20.02 23.68 -3.16
C ALA A 158 -19.35 24.07 -4.49
N VAL A 159 -18.55 23.17 -5.08
CA VAL A 159 -17.89 23.39 -6.37
C VAL A 159 -18.92 23.55 -7.48
N ALA A 160 -19.98 22.73 -7.51
CA ALA A 160 -21.05 22.88 -8.48
C ALA A 160 -21.79 24.21 -8.33
N ALA A 161 -22.00 24.71 -7.10
CA ALA A 161 -22.63 26.00 -6.87
C ALA A 161 -21.77 27.16 -7.38
N THR A 162 -20.47 27.16 -7.06
CA THR A 162 -19.53 28.20 -7.55
C THR A 162 -19.37 28.14 -9.07
N MET A 163 -19.34 26.94 -9.65
CA MET A 163 -19.23 26.76 -11.09
C MET A 163 -20.49 27.23 -11.83
N ARG A 164 -21.68 27.03 -11.24
CA ARG A 164 -22.94 27.59 -11.77
C ARG A 164 -22.94 29.11 -11.70
N SER A 165 -22.55 29.71 -10.58
CA SER A 165 -22.53 31.17 -10.45
C SER A 165 -21.55 31.82 -11.43
N THR A 166 -20.37 31.24 -11.64
CA THR A 166 -19.42 31.76 -12.64
C THR A 166 -19.95 31.62 -14.08
N LEU A 167 -20.66 30.54 -14.39
CA LEU A 167 -21.28 30.38 -15.71
C LEU A 167 -22.41 31.39 -15.93
N ASP A 168 -23.22 31.65 -14.91
CA ASP A 168 -24.31 32.63 -14.98
C ASP A 168 -23.74 34.06 -15.14
N ASP A 169 -22.69 34.43 -14.40
CA ASP A 169 -22.02 35.73 -14.53
C ASP A 169 -21.45 35.96 -15.95
N VAL A 170 -20.82 34.93 -16.53
CA VAL A 170 -20.28 34.97 -17.89
C VAL A 170 -21.41 35.09 -18.92
N ARG A 171 -22.50 34.34 -18.73
CA ARG A 171 -23.66 34.39 -19.62
C ARG A 171 -24.32 35.78 -19.60
N ASP A 172 -24.48 36.37 -18.43
CA ASP A 172 -25.08 37.70 -18.27
C ASP A 172 -24.18 38.81 -18.79
N ALA A 173 -22.86 38.67 -18.66
CA ALA A 173 -21.90 39.59 -19.28
C ALA A 173 -21.98 39.53 -20.82
N LEU A 174 -22.08 38.33 -21.40
CA LEU A 174 -22.22 38.14 -22.85
C LEU A 174 -23.54 38.69 -23.38
N ALA A 175 -24.65 38.46 -22.67
CA ALA A 175 -25.97 39.00 -23.02
C ALA A 175 -25.98 40.53 -23.05
N ARG A 176 -25.33 41.17 -22.05
CA ARG A 176 -25.16 42.64 -22.00
C ARG A 176 -24.29 43.15 -23.16
N ALA A 177 -23.21 42.45 -23.49
CA ALA A 177 -22.36 42.83 -24.62
C ALA A 177 -23.09 42.74 -25.96
N HIS A 178 -23.90 41.68 -26.17
CA HIS A 178 -24.73 41.53 -27.37
C HIS A 178 -25.83 42.59 -27.46
N ALA A 179 -26.50 42.91 -26.34
CA ALA A 179 -27.50 43.99 -26.31
C ALA A 179 -26.88 45.36 -26.61
N ALA A 180 -25.70 45.65 -26.07
CA ALA A 180 -24.96 46.88 -26.36
C ALA A 180 -24.52 46.96 -27.82
N ALA A 181 -24.08 45.84 -28.42
CA ALA A 181 -23.71 45.77 -29.83
C ALA A 181 -24.91 46.01 -30.77
N GLN A 182 -26.10 45.52 -30.41
CA GLN A 182 -27.33 45.75 -31.20
C GLN A 182 -27.89 47.17 -31.01
N ALA A 183 -27.81 47.74 -29.80
CA ALA A 183 -28.19 49.13 -29.53
C ALA A 183 -27.22 50.15 -30.17
N GLY A 184 -25.95 49.78 -30.36
CA GLY A 184 -24.93 50.62 -31.00
C GLY A 184 -25.08 50.78 -32.52
N GLY A 185 -26.02 50.09 -33.15
CA GLY A 185 -26.29 50.20 -34.59
C GLY A 185 -27.06 51.46 -35.01
N SER A 186 -27.64 52.22 -34.08
CA SER A 186 -28.53 53.36 -34.43
C SER A 186 -28.16 54.71 -33.80
N ASN A 187 -27.15 54.82 -32.93
CA ASN A 187 -26.77 56.09 -32.31
C ASN A 187 -25.24 56.22 -32.11
N ALA A 188 -24.47 56.21 -33.19
CA ALA A 188 -23.02 56.44 -33.19
C ALA A 188 -22.58 57.90 -32.87
N GLY A 189 -23.34 58.62 -32.02
CA GLY A 189 -23.09 60.02 -31.72
C GLY A 189 -23.52 60.51 -30.34
N GLN A 190 -24.07 59.67 -29.47
CA GLN A 190 -24.46 60.10 -28.13
C GLN A 190 -23.49 59.51 -27.12
N ALA A 191 -22.60 60.37 -26.60
CA ALA A 191 -21.67 60.08 -25.53
C ALA A 191 -22.40 59.34 -24.40
N THR A 192 -22.13 58.04 -24.28
CA THR A 192 -22.56 57.27 -23.12
C THR A 192 -21.77 57.81 -21.95
N ASP A 193 -22.47 58.55 -21.10
CA ASP A 193 -21.97 59.00 -19.81
C ASP A 193 -21.66 57.73 -19.00
N ILE A 194 -20.40 57.30 -19.04
CA ILE A 194 -19.91 56.21 -18.21
C ILE A 194 -19.87 56.81 -16.82
N VAL A 195 -20.94 56.63 -16.05
CA VAL A 195 -20.93 56.88 -14.61
C VAL A 195 -20.02 55.83 -13.98
N VAL A 196 -18.72 56.10 -14.01
CA VAL A 196 -17.73 55.45 -13.19
C VAL A 196 -18.02 55.88 -11.77
N SER A 197 -18.79 55.06 -11.04
CA SER A 197 -18.88 55.20 -9.59
C SER A 197 -17.54 54.74 -9.01
N LEU A 198 -16.60 55.68 -8.97
CA LEU A 198 -15.32 55.57 -8.30
C LEU A 198 -15.61 55.50 -6.79
N TYR A 199 -15.76 54.29 -6.26
CA TYR A 199 -15.79 54.08 -4.82
C TYR A 199 -14.36 54.27 -4.29
N GLU A 200 -13.99 55.53 -4.10
CA GLU A 200 -12.80 55.88 -3.35
C GLU A 200 -13.10 55.71 -1.86
N ASN A 201 -13.08 54.46 -1.41
CA ASN A 201 -13.17 54.16 0.01
C ASN A 201 -11.99 53.31 0.44
N GLN A 202 -10.83 53.94 0.61
CA GLN A 202 -9.90 53.57 1.69
C GLN A 202 -9.16 54.82 2.17
N ARG A 203 -9.56 55.34 3.34
CA ARG A 203 -8.73 56.23 4.15
C ARG A 203 -7.81 55.35 4.99
N TRP A 204 -6.52 55.38 4.68
CA TRP A 204 -5.54 54.56 5.37
C TRP A 204 -5.21 55.32 6.65
N TRP A 205 -5.59 54.78 7.80
CA TRP A 205 -5.13 55.29 9.09
C TRP A 205 -4.09 54.32 9.62
N ALA A 206 -2.89 54.83 9.92
CA ALA A 206 -1.74 54.07 10.39
C ALA A 206 -1.88 53.50 11.83
N GLY A 207 -3.11 53.42 12.34
CA GLY A 207 -3.39 53.18 13.76
C GLY A 207 -3.84 51.77 14.07
N LEU A 208 -5.10 51.43 13.80
CA LEU A 208 -5.75 50.23 14.30
C LEU A 208 -6.86 49.80 13.32
N GLY A 209 -7.00 48.48 13.12
CA GLY A 209 -7.77 47.84 12.05
C GLY A 209 -9.28 48.10 11.97
N TRP A 210 -9.89 47.41 11.01
CA TRP A 210 -11.25 47.60 10.45
C TRP A 210 -12.38 47.65 11.50
N LEU A 211 -13.16 48.74 11.49
CA LEU A 211 -14.45 48.86 12.18
C LEU A 211 -15.58 49.00 11.14
N PRO A 212 -16.58 48.10 11.12
CA PRO A 212 -17.54 48.07 10.03
C PRO A 212 -18.81 48.91 10.18
N HIS A 213 -19.06 49.52 11.33
CA HIS A 213 -20.36 50.14 11.60
C HIS A 213 -20.19 51.45 12.37
N LEU A 214 -20.29 52.58 11.66
CA LEU A 214 -20.71 53.87 12.18
C LEU A 214 -21.61 54.52 11.12
#